data_AF-A0A4R5H6Z6-F1
#
_entry.id   AF-A0A4R5H6Z6-F1
#
_cell.length_a   1.000
_cell.length_b   1.000
_cell.length_c   1.000
_cell.angle_alpha   90.00
_cell.angle_beta   90.00
_cell.angle_gamma   90.00
#
_symmetry.space_group_name_H-M   'P 1'
#
loop_
_entity.id
_entity.type
_entity.pdbx_description
1 polymer ?
#
loop_
_entity_poly.entity_id
_entity_poly.type
_entity_poly.pdbx_seq_one_letter_code
_entity_poly.pdbx_strand_id
1 'polypeptide(L)'
;MSQDWREKLQILFAKLMIRFKRLKHVVYTEAELNDLLRQQFPIQFPVNIPASNGEFSITGGSLRMPYDVEHFKIELKGQLKVDSMGTPLYRAHLYIHLLAIPAYNKETKVVSIDSINIKEIVLIKDEYGLINDGQSILKQLIPSPVTAMMGGTLKAMNLLSGNNMSDLTQYLKLYISGNKQRVLDYHTPEIEQRVREYASSQDLTYEMDPSEWDQALFIELGEKVAIKNGELRFIFHD
;
A
#
# COMPACT_ATOMS: atom_id res chain seq x y z
N MET A 1 -38.91 13.93 12.50
CA MET A 1 -39.42 14.97 11.57
C MET A 1 -38.92 16.39 11.87
N SER A 2 -37.93 16.62 12.77
CA SER A 2 -37.45 17.98 13.09
C SER A 2 -35.96 18.26 12.81
N GLN A 3 -35.24 17.34 12.14
CA GLN A 3 -33.81 17.47 11.84
C GLN A 3 -33.56 18.20 10.51
N ASP A 4 -34.41 17.90 9.52
CA ASP A 4 -34.29 18.33 8.13
C ASP A 4 -34.31 19.87 7.93
N TRP A 5 -35.03 20.64 8.76
CA TRP A 5 -35.07 22.10 8.64
C TRP A 5 -33.83 22.82 9.21
N ARG A 6 -33.20 22.25 10.25
CA ARG A 6 -31.98 22.80 10.86
C ARG A 6 -30.80 22.62 9.93
N GLU A 7 -30.69 21.44 9.32
CA GLU A 7 -29.68 21.14 8.30
C GLU A 7 -29.83 22.04 7.08
N LYS A 8 -31.06 22.23 6.57
CA LYS A 8 -31.33 23.17 5.47
C LYS A 8 -30.92 24.61 5.79
N LEU A 9 -31.16 25.07 7.03
CA LEU A 9 -30.71 26.40 7.47
C LEU A 9 -29.19 26.48 7.63
N GLN A 10 -28.55 25.44 8.15
CA GLN A 10 -27.10 25.37 8.27
C GLN A 10 -26.43 25.42 6.90
N ILE A 11 -26.95 24.67 5.92
CA ILE A 11 -26.48 24.70 4.53
C ILE A 11 -26.67 26.09 3.93
N LEU A 12 -27.85 26.71 4.11
CA LEU A 12 -28.12 28.04 3.56
C LEU A 12 -27.21 29.11 4.17
N PHE A 13 -26.97 29.03 5.48
CA PHE A 13 -26.04 29.92 6.19
C PHE A 13 -24.59 29.68 5.76
N ALA A 14 -24.17 28.42 5.59
CA ALA A 14 -22.84 28.06 5.11
C ALA A 14 -22.60 28.53 3.68
N LYS A 15 -23.57 28.34 2.76
CA LYS A 15 -23.55 28.90 1.40
C LYS A 15 -23.40 30.42 1.41
N LEU A 16 -24.15 31.09 2.29
CA LEU A 16 -24.08 32.54 2.45
C LEU A 16 -22.70 32.97 2.95
N MET A 17 -22.15 32.26 3.94
CA MET A 17 -20.82 32.52 4.50
C MET A 17 -19.70 32.28 3.48
N ILE A 18 -19.79 31.26 2.62
CA ILE A 18 -18.85 31.02 1.52
C ILE A 18 -18.98 32.13 0.48
N ARG A 19 -20.21 32.50 0.08
CA ARG A 19 -20.45 33.56 -0.91
C ARG A 19 -19.96 34.93 -0.43
N PHE A 20 -20.01 35.19 0.87
CA PHE A 20 -19.42 36.39 1.51
C PHE A 20 -17.96 36.22 1.95
N LYS A 21 -17.30 35.15 1.53
CA LYS A 21 -15.90 34.83 1.83
C LYS A 21 -15.53 34.71 3.31
N ARG A 22 -16.52 34.47 4.18
CA ARG A 22 -16.34 34.28 5.63
C ARG A 22 -15.93 32.86 5.99
N LEU A 23 -16.44 31.85 5.27
CA LEU A 23 -16.04 30.45 5.44
C LEU A 23 -15.09 30.05 4.31
N LYS A 24 -13.79 30.05 4.60
CA LYS A 24 -12.73 29.80 3.60
C LYS A 24 -12.46 28.33 3.36
N HIS A 25 -12.58 27.49 4.39
CA HIS A 25 -12.21 26.09 4.32
C HIS A 25 -12.91 25.22 5.38
N VAL A 26 -13.00 23.93 5.12
CA VAL A 26 -13.29 22.85 6.08
C VAL A 26 -12.00 22.10 6.38
N VAL A 27 -11.87 21.58 7.59
CA VAL A 27 -10.63 21.01 8.13
C VAL A 27 -10.87 19.54 8.47
N TYR A 28 -9.92 18.68 8.09
CA TYR A 28 -9.80 17.31 8.57
C TYR A 28 -8.50 17.15 9.36
N THR A 29 -8.63 16.57 10.54
CA THR A 29 -7.51 16.33 11.46
C THR A 29 -6.77 15.04 11.13
N GLU A 30 -5.53 14.89 11.62
CA GLU A 30 -4.80 13.62 11.51
C GLU A 30 -5.57 12.46 12.12
N ALA A 31 -6.28 12.67 13.24
CA ALA A 31 -7.02 11.62 13.93
C ALA A 31 -8.15 11.06 13.04
N GLU A 32 -8.96 11.94 12.46
CA GLU A 32 -10.05 11.56 11.55
C GLU A 32 -9.53 10.83 10.32
N LEU A 33 -8.47 11.34 9.70
CA LEU A 33 -7.86 10.69 8.52
C LEU A 33 -7.27 9.31 8.86
N ASN A 34 -6.67 9.16 10.04
CA ASN A 34 -6.16 7.85 10.50
C ASN A 34 -7.30 6.86 10.79
N ASP A 35 -8.43 7.32 11.31
CA ASP A 35 -9.59 6.46 11.55
C ASP A 35 -10.24 6.00 10.24
N LEU A 36 -10.27 6.85 9.21
CA LEU A 36 -10.65 6.44 7.86
C LEU A 36 -9.66 5.43 7.27
N LEU A 37 -8.36 5.69 7.40
CA LEU A 37 -7.31 4.81 6.87
C LEU A 37 -7.36 3.40 7.50
N ARG A 38 -7.69 3.29 8.80
CA ARG A 38 -7.79 2.01 9.50
C ARG A 38 -8.85 1.07 8.92
N GLN A 39 -9.91 1.60 8.32
CA GLN A 39 -11.00 0.82 7.76
C GLN A 39 -10.60 0.07 6.49
N GLN A 40 -9.51 0.48 5.84
CA GLN A 40 -9.03 -0.10 4.58
C GLN A 40 -8.12 -1.32 4.79
N PHE A 41 -7.65 -1.58 6.02
CA PHE A 41 -6.73 -2.66 6.31
C PHE A 41 -7.44 -3.93 6.79
N PRO A 42 -6.90 -5.14 6.50
CA PRO A 42 -5.66 -5.40 5.76
C PRO A 42 -5.86 -5.44 4.24
N ILE A 43 -4.81 -5.09 3.49
CA ILE A 43 -4.77 -5.15 2.02
C ILE A 43 -3.77 -6.24 1.61
N GLN A 44 -4.12 -7.09 0.65
CA GLN A 44 -3.29 -8.22 0.23
C GLN A 44 -2.95 -8.14 -1.27
N PHE A 45 -1.69 -8.46 -1.59
CA PHE A 45 -1.15 -8.47 -2.94
C PHE A 45 -0.37 -9.78 -3.17
N PRO A 46 -0.60 -10.48 -4.29
CA PRO A 46 0.27 -11.59 -4.67
C PRO A 46 1.64 -11.04 -5.08
N VAL A 47 2.71 -11.71 -4.65
CA VAL A 47 4.09 -11.44 -5.07
C VAL A 47 4.56 -12.58 -5.94
N ASN A 48 5.14 -12.27 -7.10
CA ASN A 48 5.60 -13.30 -8.01
C ASN A 48 6.93 -13.87 -7.54
N ILE A 49 6.93 -15.15 -7.18
CA ILE A 49 8.13 -15.85 -6.75
C ILE A 49 8.29 -17.10 -7.59
N PRO A 50 9.49 -17.36 -8.17
CA PRO A 50 9.72 -18.55 -8.98
C PRO A 50 9.31 -19.82 -8.22
N ALA A 51 8.42 -20.62 -8.80
CA ALA A 51 7.95 -21.91 -8.28
C ALA A 51 7.50 -21.90 -6.79
N SER A 52 7.04 -20.76 -6.28
CA SER A 52 6.54 -20.59 -4.91
C SER A 52 5.47 -19.52 -4.84
N ASN A 53 4.73 -19.48 -3.74
CA ASN A 53 3.67 -18.50 -3.52
C ASN A 53 4.20 -17.40 -2.61
N GLY A 54 4.16 -16.16 -3.11
CA GLY A 54 4.45 -14.96 -2.35
C GLY A 54 3.18 -14.19 -2.05
N GLU A 55 3.05 -13.70 -0.83
CA GLU A 55 2.01 -12.79 -0.43
C GLU A 55 2.62 -11.59 0.31
N PHE A 56 2.36 -10.40 -0.21
CA PHE A 56 2.65 -9.15 0.48
C PHE A 56 1.32 -8.57 0.98
N SER A 57 1.26 -8.22 2.26
CA SER A 57 0.07 -7.63 2.86
C SER A 57 0.41 -6.36 3.63
N ILE A 58 -0.43 -5.33 3.50
CA ILE A 58 -0.37 -4.14 4.34
C ILE A 58 -1.34 -4.37 5.49
N THR A 59 -0.79 -4.50 6.69
CA THR A 59 -1.51 -4.85 7.92
C THR A 59 -2.00 -3.64 8.70
N GLY A 60 -1.46 -2.46 8.38
CA GLY A 60 -1.83 -1.21 9.03
C GLY A 60 -1.04 -0.03 8.47
N GLY A 61 -1.39 1.16 8.93
CA GLY A 61 -0.70 2.36 8.53
C GLY A 61 -1.03 3.54 9.44
N SER A 62 -0.22 4.58 9.35
CA SER A 62 -0.49 5.87 9.97
C SER A 62 -0.16 7.00 9.01
N LEU A 63 -0.94 8.07 9.10
CA LEU A 63 -0.80 9.29 8.33
C LEU A 63 -0.49 10.45 9.27
N ARG A 64 0.46 11.29 8.87
CA ARG A 64 0.80 12.55 9.54
C ARG A 64 0.81 13.70 8.55
N MET A 65 0.50 14.89 9.04
CA MET A 65 0.53 16.18 8.37
C MET A 65 1.44 17.10 9.18
N PRO A 66 2.75 17.16 8.86
CA PRO A 66 3.65 18.08 9.54
C PRO A 66 3.30 19.54 9.22
N TYR A 67 3.55 20.46 10.16
CA TYR A 67 3.11 21.86 10.06
C TYR A 67 3.68 22.63 8.86
N ASP A 68 4.92 22.33 8.44
CA ASP A 68 5.67 23.11 7.45
C ASP A 68 5.77 22.44 6.07
N VAL A 69 4.94 21.43 5.81
CA VAL A 69 4.98 20.70 4.53
C VAL A 69 3.59 20.49 3.95
N GLU A 70 3.50 20.57 2.63
CA GLU A 70 2.23 20.43 1.89
C GLU A 70 2.01 18.99 1.40
N HIS A 71 2.53 18.00 2.13
CA HIS A 71 2.39 16.57 1.81
C HIS A 71 2.12 15.75 3.06
N PHE A 72 1.39 14.65 2.90
CA PHE A 72 1.26 13.64 3.94
C PHE A 72 2.58 12.90 4.11
N LYS A 73 2.90 12.55 5.35
CA LYS A 73 3.86 11.51 5.69
C LYS A 73 3.09 10.27 6.10
N ILE A 74 3.21 9.21 5.31
CA ILE A 74 2.50 7.96 5.53
C ILE A 74 3.52 6.88 5.88
N GLU A 75 3.24 6.14 6.94
CA GLU A 75 3.98 4.97 7.35
C GLU A 75 3.06 3.76 7.27
N LEU A 76 3.40 2.79 6.42
CA LEU A 76 2.64 1.55 6.26
C LEU A 76 3.39 0.38 6.91
N LYS A 77 2.64 -0.51 7.55
CA LYS A 77 3.11 -1.75 8.16
C LYS A 77 2.84 -2.91 7.21
N GLY A 78 3.88 -3.38 6.54
CA GLY A 78 3.83 -4.49 5.61
C GLY A 78 4.24 -5.82 6.23
N GLN A 79 3.74 -6.90 5.67
CA GLN A 79 4.20 -8.27 5.94
C GLN A 79 4.38 -9.00 4.61
N LEU A 80 5.58 -9.55 4.38
CA LEU A 80 5.90 -10.42 3.26
C LEU A 80 5.97 -11.86 3.75
N LYS A 81 5.18 -12.74 3.16
CA LYS A 81 5.20 -14.18 3.38
C LYS A 81 5.58 -14.89 2.09
N VAL A 82 6.47 -15.85 2.20
CA VAL A 82 6.86 -16.72 1.10
C VAL A 82 6.69 -18.15 1.55
N ASP A 83 5.89 -18.91 0.81
CA ASP A 83 5.63 -20.32 1.05
C ASP A 83 5.99 -21.13 -0.21
N SER A 84 6.65 -22.27 -0.02
CA SER A 84 6.92 -23.23 -1.10
C SER A 84 6.42 -24.60 -0.69
N MET A 85 5.55 -25.19 -1.51
CA MET A 85 4.98 -26.53 -1.28
C MET A 85 4.38 -26.71 0.14
N GLY A 86 3.74 -25.66 0.68
CA GLY A 86 3.15 -25.68 2.03
C GLY A 86 4.15 -25.48 3.19
N THR A 87 5.42 -25.21 2.88
CA THR A 87 6.45 -24.90 3.88
C THR A 87 6.77 -23.40 3.86
N PRO A 88 6.66 -22.69 5.00
CA PRO A 88 6.97 -21.26 5.07
C PRO A 88 8.46 -21.04 4.92
N LEU A 89 8.86 -20.41 3.81
CA LEU A 89 10.25 -20.10 3.49
C LEU A 89 10.74 -18.82 4.19
N TYR A 90 9.88 -17.81 4.26
CA TYR A 90 10.32 -16.50 4.72
C TYR A 90 9.13 -15.68 5.22
N ARG A 91 9.35 -14.95 6.32
CA ARG A 91 8.37 -14.02 6.88
C ARG A 91 9.06 -12.76 7.37
N ALA A 92 8.83 -11.65 6.67
CA ALA A 92 9.35 -10.35 7.04
C ALA A 92 8.25 -9.36 7.36
N HIS A 93 8.51 -8.50 8.34
CA HIS A 93 7.72 -7.31 8.64
C HIS A 93 8.50 -6.08 8.22
N LEU A 94 7.82 -5.20 7.47
CA LEU A 94 8.41 -4.04 6.82
C LEU A 94 7.70 -2.77 7.26
N TYR A 95 8.43 -1.67 7.40
CA TYR A 95 7.87 -0.33 7.33
C TYR A 95 8.09 0.22 5.94
N ILE A 96 7.06 0.87 5.39
CA ILE A 96 7.17 1.61 4.14
C ILE A 96 6.85 3.06 4.46
N HIS A 97 7.83 3.93 4.26
CA HIS A 97 7.67 5.36 4.46
C HIS A 97 7.46 6.03 3.10
N LEU A 98 6.36 6.74 2.94
CA LEU A 98 6.02 7.43 1.70
C LEU A 98 5.46 8.82 1.94
N LEU A 99 5.65 9.69 0.95
CA LEU A 99 5.05 11.01 0.90
C LEU A 99 3.93 11.01 -0.14
N ALA A 100 2.82 11.67 0.19
CA ALA A 100 1.65 11.76 -0.68
C ALA A 100 1.11 13.19 -0.75
N ILE A 101 0.72 13.65 -1.93
CA ILE A 101 0.09 14.97 -2.11
C ILE A 101 -1.40 14.77 -2.45
N PRO A 102 -2.33 15.30 -1.64
CA PRO A 102 -3.75 15.25 -1.97
C PRO A 102 -4.06 16.18 -3.14
N ALA A 103 -4.96 15.75 -4.01
CA ALA A 103 -5.49 16.54 -5.09
C ALA A 103 -7.02 16.43 -5.12
N TYR A 104 -7.66 17.47 -5.61
CA TYR A 104 -9.10 17.49 -5.82
C TYR A 104 -9.38 17.77 -7.28
N ASN A 105 -10.09 16.85 -7.93
CA ASN A 105 -10.54 17.05 -9.29
C ASN A 105 -11.95 17.64 -9.28
N LYS A 106 -12.08 18.87 -9.78
CA LYS A 106 -13.36 19.59 -9.83
C LYS A 106 -14.38 19.00 -10.78
N GLU A 107 -13.94 18.32 -11.83
CA GLU A 107 -14.82 17.73 -12.84
C GLU A 107 -15.45 16.45 -12.31
N THR A 108 -14.63 15.59 -11.70
CA THR A 108 -15.09 14.29 -11.16
C THR A 108 -15.60 14.39 -9.72
N LYS A 109 -15.31 15.50 -9.01
CA LYS A 109 -15.67 15.71 -7.60
C LYS A 109 -15.01 14.70 -6.65
N VAL A 110 -13.86 14.18 -7.05
CA VAL A 110 -13.12 13.15 -6.30
C VAL A 110 -11.86 13.76 -5.70
N VAL A 111 -11.58 13.39 -4.45
CA VAL A 111 -10.29 13.62 -3.81
C VAL A 111 -9.41 12.39 -4.03
N SER A 112 -8.20 12.61 -4.57
CA SER A 112 -7.24 11.56 -4.90
C SER A 112 -5.87 11.89 -4.31
N ILE A 113 -4.95 10.94 -4.43
CA ILE A 113 -3.52 11.18 -4.20
C ILE A 113 -2.83 11.26 -5.56
N ASP A 114 -2.35 12.44 -5.94
CA ASP A 114 -1.76 12.67 -7.26
C ASP A 114 -0.28 12.26 -7.35
N SER A 115 0.44 12.33 -6.24
CA SER A 115 1.88 12.09 -6.24
C SER A 115 2.30 11.29 -5.02
N ILE A 116 2.80 10.08 -5.27
CA ILE A 116 3.35 9.21 -4.24
C ILE A 116 4.84 9.03 -4.47
N ASN A 117 5.59 9.31 -3.41
CA ASN A 117 7.04 9.16 -3.38
C ASN A 117 7.39 8.22 -2.22
N ILE A 118 7.72 6.97 -2.54
CA ILE A 118 8.22 6.01 -1.56
C ILE A 118 9.65 6.44 -1.21
N LYS A 119 9.89 6.74 0.07
CA LYS A 119 11.19 7.21 0.56
C LYS A 119 12.10 6.06 0.93
N GLU A 120 11.55 5.08 1.63
CA GLU A 120 12.31 3.94 2.11
C GLU A 120 11.38 2.78 2.46
N ILE A 121 11.93 1.57 2.36
CA ILE A 121 11.34 0.35 2.87
C ILE A 121 12.34 -0.25 3.86
N VAL A 122 11.92 -0.40 5.11
CA VAL A 122 12.79 -0.79 6.22
C VAL A 122 12.34 -2.13 6.78
N LEU A 123 13.28 -3.06 6.94
CA LEU A 123 13.05 -4.34 7.62
C LEU A 123 13.00 -4.14 9.13
N ILE A 124 11.89 -4.49 9.78
CA ILE A 124 11.69 -4.31 11.23
C ILE A 124 12.01 -5.59 11.99
N LYS A 125 11.32 -6.66 11.61
CA LYS A 125 11.40 -7.96 12.28
C LYS A 125 11.23 -9.03 11.24
N ASP A 126 12.11 -10.02 11.34
CA ASP A 126 12.17 -11.10 10.39
C ASP A 126 12.24 -12.42 11.14
N GLU A 127 11.27 -13.28 10.87
CA GLU A 127 11.25 -14.65 11.33
C GLU A 127 11.77 -15.52 10.17
N TYR A 128 13.10 -15.65 10.12
CA TYR A 128 13.75 -16.65 9.29
C TYR A 128 13.39 -18.03 9.85
N GLY A 129 12.40 -18.68 9.24
CA GLY A 129 12.10 -20.08 9.51
C GLY A 129 13.23 -21.02 9.08
N LEU A 130 14.16 -20.58 8.22
CA LEU A 130 15.13 -21.45 7.56
C LEU A 130 16.56 -20.94 7.68
N ILE A 131 17.25 -21.41 8.71
CA ILE A 131 18.66 -21.80 8.56
C ILE A 131 18.77 -23.33 8.49
N ASN A 132 17.78 -24.08 9.00
CA ASN A 132 17.85 -25.54 9.04
C ASN A 132 17.19 -26.24 7.82
N ASP A 133 16.06 -25.73 7.30
CA ASP A 133 15.33 -26.43 6.22
C ASP A 133 15.68 -25.98 4.79
N GLY A 134 16.38 -24.84 4.62
CA GLY A 134 16.63 -24.28 3.27
C GLY A 134 17.56 -25.15 2.44
N GLN A 135 18.54 -25.78 3.10
CA GLN A 135 19.39 -26.81 2.49
C GLN A 135 18.61 -28.09 2.17
N SER A 136 17.58 -28.43 2.96
CA SER A 136 16.72 -29.59 2.73
C SER A 136 15.87 -29.38 1.46
N ILE A 137 15.27 -28.20 1.32
CA ILE A 137 14.47 -27.82 0.15
C ILE A 137 15.36 -27.72 -1.10
N LEU A 138 16.55 -27.12 -1.01
CA LEU A 138 17.52 -27.17 -2.12
C LEU A 138 17.89 -28.61 -2.53
N LYS A 139 18.12 -29.50 -1.56
CA LYS A 139 18.43 -30.91 -1.84
C LYS A 139 17.26 -31.65 -2.50
N GLN A 140 16.02 -31.26 -2.22
CA GLN A 140 14.82 -31.81 -2.88
C GLN A 140 14.62 -31.25 -4.30
N LEU A 141 15.03 -30.00 -4.54
CA LEU A 141 14.89 -29.34 -5.83
C LEU A 141 16.03 -29.66 -6.82
N ILE A 142 17.23 -29.96 -6.32
CA ILE A 142 18.35 -30.42 -7.15
C ILE A 142 18.18 -31.93 -7.39
N PRO A 143 17.96 -32.39 -8.64
CA PRO A 143 17.96 -33.81 -8.93
C PRO A 143 19.31 -34.40 -8.49
N SER A 144 19.30 -35.39 -7.61
CA SER A 144 20.53 -36.10 -7.26
C SER A 144 21.15 -36.65 -8.56
N PRO A 145 22.48 -36.55 -8.77
CA PRO A 145 23.13 -37.06 -9.99
C PRO A 145 22.80 -38.53 -10.28
N VAL A 146 22.47 -39.30 -9.24
CA VAL A 146 22.08 -40.72 -9.32
C VAL A 146 20.64 -40.89 -9.86
N THR A 147 19.71 -40.00 -9.51
CA THR A 147 18.30 -40.03 -9.98
C THR A 147 18.12 -39.54 -11.42
N ALA A 148 19.02 -38.68 -11.93
CA ALA A 148 19.00 -38.26 -13.33
C ALA A 148 19.35 -39.41 -14.30
N MET A 149 20.01 -40.47 -13.81
CA MET A 149 20.37 -41.66 -14.59
C MET A 149 19.32 -42.78 -14.54
N MET A 150 18.40 -42.77 -13.57
CA MET A 150 17.38 -43.83 -13.39
C MET A 150 15.97 -43.26 -13.45
N GLY A 151 15.44 -43.06 -14.66
CA GLY A 151 13.98 -42.95 -14.87
C GLY A 151 13.49 -41.63 -15.49
N GLY A 152 13.39 -41.61 -16.83
CA GLY A 152 12.45 -40.74 -17.53
C GLY A 152 13.03 -39.46 -18.12
N THR A 153 13.70 -39.59 -19.25
CA THR A 153 14.35 -38.53 -20.04
C THR A 153 13.44 -37.44 -20.62
N LEU A 154 12.12 -37.41 -20.33
CA LEU A 154 11.20 -36.40 -20.90
C LEU A 154 10.60 -35.43 -19.86
N LYS A 155 10.35 -35.85 -18.62
CA LYS A 155 9.80 -34.96 -17.57
C LYS A 155 10.88 -34.13 -16.88
N ALA A 156 12.07 -34.70 -16.66
CA ALA A 156 13.21 -33.97 -16.11
C ALA A 156 13.72 -32.89 -17.09
N MET A 157 13.68 -33.14 -18.40
CA MET A 157 14.12 -32.16 -19.41
C MET A 157 13.20 -30.93 -19.50
N ASN A 158 11.88 -31.06 -19.30
CA ASN A 158 10.97 -29.90 -19.22
C ASN A 158 11.12 -29.06 -17.94
N LEU A 159 11.63 -29.66 -16.86
CA LEU A 159 11.97 -28.93 -15.63
C LEU A 159 13.35 -28.27 -15.70
N LEU A 160 14.24 -28.81 -16.54
CA LEU A 160 15.59 -28.28 -16.80
C LEU A 160 15.64 -27.24 -17.93
N SER A 161 14.65 -27.20 -18.82
CA SER A 161 14.60 -26.30 -19.98
C SER A 161 13.93 -24.94 -19.72
N GLY A 162 13.33 -24.74 -18.54
CA GLY A 162 12.76 -23.46 -18.15
C GLY A 162 13.73 -22.66 -17.29
N ASN A 163 13.98 -21.39 -17.64
CA ASN A 163 14.70 -20.40 -16.82
C ASN A 163 14.35 -20.48 -15.30
N ASN A 164 13.11 -20.86 -15.01
CA ASN A 164 12.49 -21.01 -13.69
C ASN A 164 13.28 -21.84 -12.66
N MET A 165 14.02 -22.91 -13.04
CA MET A 165 14.78 -23.74 -12.08
C MET A 165 16.09 -23.08 -11.65
N SER A 166 16.76 -22.41 -12.60
CA SER A 166 17.91 -21.56 -12.31
C SER A 166 17.50 -20.40 -11.40
N ASP A 167 16.36 -19.78 -11.70
CA ASP A 167 15.81 -18.65 -10.95
C ASP A 167 15.44 -19.05 -9.52
N LEU A 168 14.78 -20.20 -9.31
CA LEU A 168 14.48 -20.74 -7.98
C LEU A 168 15.75 -21.07 -7.19
N THR A 169 16.76 -21.65 -7.84
CA THR A 169 18.04 -21.98 -7.18
C THR A 169 18.80 -20.73 -6.78
N GLN A 170 18.81 -19.71 -7.63
CA GLN A 170 19.42 -18.41 -7.35
C GLN A 170 18.67 -17.67 -6.24
N TYR A 171 17.35 -17.72 -6.26
CA TYR A 171 16.48 -17.19 -5.22
C TYR A 171 16.76 -17.88 -3.88
N LEU A 172 16.76 -19.21 -3.81
CA LEU A 172 17.06 -19.94 -2.57
C LEU A 172 18.49 -19.69 -2.06
N LYS A 173 19.48 -19.53 -2.94
CA LYS A 173 20.83 -19.11 -2.57
C LYS A 173 20.85 -17.71 -1.92
N LEU A 174 19.99 -16.79 -2.37
CA LEU A 174 19.82 -15.48 -1.75
C LEU A 174 19.37 -15.62 -0.29
N TYR A 175 18.37 -16.48 -0.02
CA TYR A 175 17.89 -16.76 1.34
C TYR A 175 18.94 -17.45 2.22
N ILE A 176 19.62 -18.46 1.67
CA ILE A 176 20.61 -19.25 2.40
C ILE A 176 21.85 -18.41 2.74
N SER A 177 22.13 -17.35 1.99
CA SER A 177 23.20 -16.41 2.32
C SER A 177 23.00 -15.71 3.67
N GLY A 178 21.78 -15.72 4.22
CA GLY A 178 21.43 -15.09 5.50
C GLY A 178 21.43 -13.55 5.46
N ASN A 179 21.71 -12.95 4.29
CA ASN A 179 21.73 -11.50 4.14
C ASN A 179 20.30 -10.96 3.91
N LYS A 180 19.65 -10.59 5.02
CA LYS A 180 18.26 -10.12 5.05
C LYS A 180 18.01 -8.88 4.20
N GLN A 181 18.97 -7.95 4.16
CA GLN A 181 18.85 -6.75 3.35
C GLN A 181 18.81 -7.11 1.86
N ARG A 182 19.66 -8.03 1.40
CA ARG A 182 19.66 -8.45 -0.01
C ARG A 182 18.37 -9.16 -0.42
N VAL A 183 17.73 -9.87 0.50
CA VAL A 183 16.41 -10.47 0.28
C VAL A 183 15.34 -9.38 0.15
N LEU A 184 15.36 -8.37 1.01
CA LEU A 184 14.44 -7.23 0.90
C LEU A 184 14.67 -6.45 -0.40
N ASP A 185 15.93 -6.17 -0.75
CA ASP A 185 16.30 -5.42 -1.95
C ASP A 185 15.80 -6.12 -3.22
N TYR A 186 15.77 -7.47 -3.22
CA TYR A 186 15.22 -8.26 -4.33
C TYR A 186 13.72 -8.02 -4.52
N HIS A 187 12.94 -7.91 -3.44
CA HIS A 187 11.49 -7.72 -3.48
C HIS A 187 11.05 -6.25 -3.53
N THR A 188 11.95 -5.32 -3.21
CA THR A 188 11.66 -3.88 -3.12
C THR A 188 11.01 -3.32 -4.39
N PRO A 189 11.52 -3.59 -5.62
CA PRO A 189 10.91 -3.04 -6.83
C PRO A 189 9.44 -3.47 -7.03
N GLU A 190 9.13 -4.74 -6.75
CA GLU A 190 7.76 -5.25 -6.86
C GLU A 190 6.86 -4.65 -5.77
N ILE A 191 7.33 -4.59 -4.52
CA ILE A 191 6.57 -3.96 -3.42
C ILE A 191 6.26 -2.50 -3.75
N GLU A 192 7.25 -1.75 -4.22
CA GLU A 192 7.04 -0.36 -4.61
C GLU A 192 6.01 -0.21 -5.74
N GLN A 193 6.07 -1.09 -6.74
CA GLN A 193 5.11 -1.09 -7.83
C GLN A 193 3.70 -1.36 -7.31
N ARG A 194 3.50 -2.39 -6.46
CA ARG A 194 2.19 -2.71 -5.89
C ARG A 194 1.63 -1.58 -5.03
N VAL A 195 2.47 -0.92 -4.23
CA VAL A 195 2.07 0.23 -3.43
C VAL A 195 1.64 1.40 -4.31
N ARG A 196 2.37 1.68 -5.40
CA ARG A 196 1.98 2.71 -6.37
C ARG A 196 0.67 2.37 -7.07
N GLU A 197 0.51 1.14 -7.55
CA GLU A 197 -0.72 0.67 -8.20
C GLU A 197 -1.93 0.77 -7.26
N TYR A 198 -1.81 0.31 -6.02
CA TYR A 198 -2.87 0.43 -5.03
C TYR A 198 -3.25 1.88 -4.78
N ALA A 199 -2.27 2.78 -4.74
CA ALA A 199 -2.56 4.17 -4.44
C ALA A 199 -2.98 5.03 -5.63
N SER A 200 -2.81 4.53 -6.85
CA SER A 200 -3.48 5.03 -8.05
C SER A 200 -4.82 4.33 -8.32
N SER A 201 -5.20 3.33 -7.52
CA SER A 201 -6.46 2.62 -7.68
C SER A 201 -7.64 3.44 -7.19
N GLN A 202 -8.85 3.08 -7.63
CA GLN A 202 -10.09 3.68 -7.15
C GLN A 202 -10.29 3.49 -5.63
N ASP A 203 -9.63 2.50 -5.02
CA ASP A 203 -9.79 2.20 -3.60
C ASP A 203 -9.20 3.30 -2.68
N LEU A 204 -8.28 4.11 -3.20
CA LEU A 204 -7.71 5.27 -2.49
C LEU A 204 -8.24 6.61 -3.02
N THR A 205 -9.34 6.57 -3.78
CA THR A 205 -10.12 7.76 -4.12
C THR A 205 -11.23 7.96 -3.10
N TYR A 206 -11.40 9.19 -2.65
CA TYR A 206 -12.48 9.59 -1.76
C TYR A 206 -13.52 10.34 -2.57
N GLU A 207 -14.63 9.64 -2.86
CA GLU A 207 -15.83 10.24 -3.42
C GLU A 207 -16.65 10.83 -2.28
N MET A 208 -16.99 12.11 -2.40
CA MET A 208 -17.73 12.83 -1.38
C MET A 208 -19.21 12.44 -1.39
N ASP A 209 -19.80 12.21 -0.22
CA ASP A 209 -21.22 11.86 -0.09
C ASP A 209 -22.10 13.11 -0.23
N PRO A 210 -22.94 13.22 -1.27
CA PRO A 210 -23.85 14.35 -1.44
C PRO A 210 -24.98 14.41 -0.39
N SER A 211 -25.13 13.36 0.42
CA SER A 211 -26.09 13.30 1.53
C SER A 211 -25.55 13.98 2.79
N GLU A 212 -24.22 14.04 2.95
CA GLU A 212 -23.58 14.79 4.02
C GLU A 212 -23.46 16.26 3.65
N TRP A 213 -23.97 17.14 4.50
CA TRP A 213 -24.23 18.53 4.14
C TRP A 213 -22.96 19.33 3.83
N ASP A 214 -21.85 19.05 4.52
CA ASP A 214 -20.56 19.70 4.36
C ASP A 214 -19.81 19.20 3.12
N GLN A 215 -19.89 17.90 2.86
CA GLN A 215 -19.40 17.28 1.64
C GLN A 215 -20.17 17.77 0.41
N ALA A 216 -21.50 17.80 0.47
CA ALA A 216 -22.36 18.34 -0.60
C ALA A 216 -22.02 19.81 -0.91
N LEU A 217 -21.73 20.60 0.13
CA LEU A 217 -21.32 21.99 -0.01
C LEU A 217 -19.98 22.11 -0.75
N PHE A 218 -19.02 21.24 -0.47
CA PHE A 218 -17.72 21.21 -1.15
C PHE A 218 -17.80 20.65 -2.58
N ILE A 219 -18.68 19.70 -2.85
CA ILE A 219 -18.96 19.25 -4.23
C ILE A 219 -19.41 20.44 -5.10
N GLU A 220 -20.30 21.28 -4.55
CA GLU A 220 -20.88 22.44 -5.26
C GLU A 220 -19.92 23.62 -5.39
N LEU A 221 -19.19 23.96 -4.31
CA LEU A 221 -18.43 25.22 -4.21
C LEU A 221 -16.92 25.04 -3.96
N GLY A 222 -16.44 23.81 -3.84
CA GLY A 222 -15.05 23.50 -3.52
C GLY A 222 -14.09 23.81 -4.66
N GLU A 223 -12.93 24.36 -4.31
CA GLU A 223 -11.91 24.78 -5.26
C GLU A 223 -10.73 23.81 -5.30
N LYS A 224 -10.17 23.48 -4.14
CA LYS A 224 -8.99 22.62 -4.01
C LYS A 224 -8.87 22.03 -2.61
N VAL A 225 -8.10 20.97 -2.48
CA VAL A 225 -7.62 20.47 -1.18
C VAL A 225 -6.14 20.82 -1.02
N ALA A 226 -5.72 21.12 0.21
CA ALA A 226 -4.32 21.39 0.51
C ALA A 226 -4.00 21.07 1.98
N ILE A 227 -2.76 20.65 2.25
CA ILE A 227 -2.28 20.48 3.62
C ILE A 227 -1.69 21.81 4.08
N LYS A 228 -2.19 22.35 5.20
CA LYS A 228 -1.66 23.58 5.81
C LYS A 228 -1.74 23.49 7.32
N ASN A 229 -0.65 23.88 8.00
CA ASN A 229 -0.57 23.93 9.46
C ASN A 229 -0.97 22.61 10.13
N GLY A 230 -0.57 21.49 9.53
CA GLY A 230 -0.84 20.14 10.04
C GLY A 230 -2.29 19.66 9.87
N GLU A 231 -3.03 20.27 8.95
CA GLU A 231 -4.41 19.93 8.67
C GLU A 231 -4.67 19.79 7.18
N LEU A 232 -5.58 18.90 6.80
CA LEU A 232 -6.08 18.81 5.44
C LEU A 232 -7.25 19.79 5.30
N ARG A 233 -7.11 20.76 4.39
CA ARG A 233 -8.07 21.83 4.18
C ARG A 233 -8.77 21.67 2.85
N PHE A 234 -10.08 21.63 2.92
CA PHE A 234 -11.00 21.70 1.82
C PHE A 234 -11.32 23.17 1.59
N ILE A 235 -10.69 23.79 0.59
CA ILE A 235 -10.73 25.24 0.36
C ILE A 235 -11.83 25.60 -0.64
N PHE A 236 -12.71 26.52 -0.26
CA PHE A 236 -13.75 27.08 -1.14
C PHE A 236 -13.28 28.34 -1.87
N HIS A 237 -12.35 29.10 -1.28
CA HIS A 237 -11.72 30.27 -1.90
C HIS A 237 -10.47 30.68 -1.09
N ASP A 238 -9.46 31.23 -1.77
CA ASP A 238 -8.28 31.83 -1.12
C ASP A 238 -8.63 33.19 -0.44
#